data_AF-A0A497JK12-F1
#
_entry.id   AF-A0A497JK12-F1
#
_cell.length_a   1.000
_cell.length_b   1.000
_cell.length_c   1.000
_cell.angle_alpha   90.00
_cell.angle_beta   90.00
_cell.angle_gamma   90.00
#
_symmetry.space_group_name_H-M   'P 1'
#
loop_
_entity.id
_entity.type
_entity.pdbx_description
1 polymer ?
#
loop_
_entity_poly.entity_id
_entity_poly.type
_entity_poly.pdbx_seq_one_letter_code
_entity_poly.pdbx_strand_id
1 'polypeptide(L)' 'VKEIAIADELASAAELVIGEANEGIPVAIIKGYKKYVKDEKAGAYMLNRPIKYDLFV' A
#
# COMPACT_ATOMS: atom_id res chain seq x y z
N VAL A 1 5.45 19.39 3.97
CA VAL A 1 5.41 18.72 2.65
C VAL A 1 4.36 17.62 2.76
N LYS A 2 3.52 17.41 1.73
CA LYS A 2 2.52 16.34 1.73
C LYS A 2 3.17 15.06 1.18
N GLU A 3 3.04 13.96 1.91
CA GLU A 3 3.45 12.63 1.48
C GLU A 3 2.19 11.83 1.06
N ILE A 4 2.34 10.93 0.10
CA ILE A 4 1.25 10.09 -0.41
C ILE A 4 1.70 8.64 -0.32
N ALA A 5 0.95 7.82 0.41
CA ALA A 5 1.22 6.39 0.60
C ALA A 5 0.76 5.57 -0.62
N ILE A 6 1.43 5.72 -1.76
CA ILE A 6 1.05 5.06 -3.03
C ILE A 6 0.88 3.54 -2.89
N ALA A 7 1.73 2.88 -2.11
CA ALA A 7 1.63 1.43 -1.92
C ALA A 7 0.32 1.03 -1.24
N ASP A 8 -0.16 1.84 -0.29
CA ASP A 8 -1.40 1.62 0.45
C ASP A 8 -2.63 1.87 -0.43
N GLU A 9 -2.62 2.96 -1.22
CA GLU A 9 -3.67 3.25 -2.21
C GLU A 9 -3.83 2.11 -3.24
N LEU A 10 -2.72 1.52 -3.69
CA LEU A 10 -2.74 0.36 -4.58
C LEU A 10 -3.25 -0.91 -3.87
N ALA A 11 -2.89 -1.10 -2.60
CA ALA A 11 -3.36 -2.24 -1.81
C ALA A 11 -4.87 -2.16 -1.54
N SER A 12 -5.40 -1.00 -1.13
CA SER A 12 -6.84 -0.79 -0.94
C SER A 12 -7.63 -0.97 -2.24
N ALA A 13 -7.07 -0.55 -3.39
CA ALA A 13 -7.70 -0.82 -4.68
C ALA A 13 -7.75 -2.32 -5.03
N ALA A 14 -6.73 -3.08 -4.64
CA ALA A 14 -6.69 -4.54 -4.81
C ALA A 14 -7.67 -5.25 -3.86
N GLU A 15 -7.74 -4.81 -2.60
CA GLU A 15 -8.66 -5.32 -1.57
C GLU A 15 -10.12 -5.28 -2.03
N LEU A 16 -10.57 -4.18 -2.64
CA LEU A 16 -11.93 -4.05 -3.20
C LEU A 16 -12.28 -5.15 -4.22
N VAL A 17 -11.29 -5.70 -4.92
CA VAL A 17 -11.50 -6.77 -5.91
C VAL A 17 -11.31 -8.16 -5.30
N ILE A 18 -10.41 -8.28 -4.32
CA ILE A 18 -10.11 -9.53 -3.60
C ILE A 18 -11.27 -9.92 -2.68
N GLY A 19 -11.89 -8.95 -2.01
CA GLY A 19 -12.92 -9.17 -1.00
C GLY A 19 -12.35 -9.42 0.40
N GLU A 20 -13.24 -9.63 1.37
CA GLU A 20 -12.90 -9.64 2.81
C GLU A 20 -13.12 -11.02 3.47
N ALA A 21 -13.57 -12.01 2.71
CA ALA A 21 -14.05 -13.28 3.23
C ALA A 21 -13.70 -14.47 2.32
N ASN A 22 -14.71 -15.20 1.84
CA ASN A 22 -14.58 -16.45 1.10
C ASN A 22 -14.81 -16.30 -0.41
N GLU A 23 -14.55 -15.12 -0.96
CA GLU A 23 -14.72 -14.79 -2.38
C GLU A 23 -13.84 -15.67 -3.27
N GLY A 24 -12.75 -16.24 -2.74
CA GLY A 24 -11.88 -17.16 -3.47
C GLY A 24 -10.96 -16.46 -4.47
N ILE A 25 -10.74 -15.16 -4.32
CA ILE A 25 -9.90 -14.32 -5.20
C ILE A 25 -8.66 -13.87 -4.43
N PRO A 26 -7.56 -14.65 -4.37
CA PRO A 26 -6.43 -14.34 -3.48
C PRO A 26 -5.45 -13.29 -4.05
N VAL A 27 -5.59 -12.89 -5.31
CA VAL A 27 -4.61 -12.02 -6.02
C VAL A 27 -5.33 -11.08 -6.98
N ALA A 28 -4.94 -9.80 -6.94
CA ALA A 28 -5.29 -8.81 -7.96
C ALA A 28 -4.04 -8.34 -8.73
N ILE A 29 -4.20 -8.06 -10.03
CA ILE A 29 -3.14 -7.51 -10.87
C ILE A 29 -3.49 -6.08 -11.27
N ILE A 30 -2.66 -5.13 -10.84
CA ILE A 30 -2.81 -3.73 -11.22
C ILE A 30 -2.01 -3.46 -12.50
N LYS A 31 -2.66 -2.89 -13.52
CA LYS A 31 -2.03 -2.54 -14.81
C LYS A 31 -2.12 -1.04 -15.07
N GLY A 32 -1.17 -0.51 -15.84
CA GLY A 32 -1.19 0.88 -16.29
C GLY A 32 -0.59 1.91 -15.32
N TYR A 33 -0.07 1.49 -14.15
CA TYR A 33 0.63 2.38 -13.23
C TYR A 33 2.05 2.71 -13.75
N LYS A 34 2.18 3.84 -14.44
CA LYS A 34 3.43 4.25 -15.11
C LYS A 34 4.51 4.81 -14.18
N LYS A 35 4.16 5.17 -12.94
CA LYS A 35 5.04 5.87 -12.00
C LYS A 35 5.78 4.91 -11.05
N TYR A 36 5.74 3.61 -11.32
CA TYR A 36 6.51 2.63 -10.56
C TYR A 36 8.01 2.86 -10.77
N VAL A 37 8.73 3.02 -9.67
CA VAL A 37 10.19 3.09 -9.66
C VAL A 37 10.68 1.93 -8.79
N LYS A 38 11.55 1.10 -9.36
CA LYS A 38 12.17 0.02 -8.59
C LYS A 38 13.17 0.65 -7.62
N ASP A 39 13.02 0.36 -6.33
CA ASP A 39 13.96 0.74 -5.29
C ASP A 39 14.17 -0.46 -4.37
N GLU A 40 15.41 -0.94 -4.28
CA GLU A 40 15.78 -2.10 -3.47
C GLU A 40 15.91 -1.76 -1.98
N LYS A 41 15.90 -0.47 -1.63
CA LYS A 41 15.89 0.03 -0.25
C LYS A 41 14.47 0.34 0.24
N ALA A 42 13.50 0.42 -0.66
CA ALA A 42 12.12 0.68 -0.28
C ALA A 42 11.53 -0.51 0.48
N GLY A 43 10.77 -0.24 1.54
CA GLY A 43 10.14 -1.27 2.35
C GLY A 43 8.94 -0.76 3.14
N ALA A 44 8.12 -1.67 3.65
CA ALA A 44 6.88 -1.35 4.37
C ALA A 44 7.10 -0.46 5.60
N TYR A 45 8.25 -0.55 6.26
CA TYR A 45 8.62 0.28 7.41
C TYR A 45 8.61 1.78 7.10
N MET A 46 8.72 2.18 5.82
CA MET A 46 8.67 3.59 5.42
C MET A 46 7.26 4.20 5.54
N LEU A 47 6.21 3.38 5.56
CA LEU A 47 4.83 3.84 5.79
C LEU A 47 4.51 3.98 7.28
N ASN A 48 5.29 3.35 8.15
CA ASN A 48 5.09 3.43 9.59
C ASN A 48 5.54 4.79 10.11
N ARG A 49 4.66 5.45 10.86
CA ARG A 49 4.99 6.71 11.52
C ARG A 49 6.01 6.45 12.63
N PRO A 50 7.12 7.21 12.71
CA PRO A 50 8.08 7.07 13.81
C PRO A 50 7.40 7.37 15.15
N ILE A 51 7.70 6.56 16.18
CA ILE A 51 7.05 6.65 17.50
C ILE A 51 7.08 8.05 18.13
N LYS A 52 8.19 8.78 17.95
CA LYS A 52 8.34 10.16 18.46
C LYS A 52 7.34 11.16 17.87
N TYR A 53 6.71 10.81 16.75
CA TYR A 53 5.73 11.63 16.06
C TYR A 53 4.34 11.04 16.13
N ASP A 54 4.18 9.80 16.59
CA ASP A 54 2.88 9.17 16.71
C ASP A 54 2.15 9.70 17.94
N LEU A 55 0.92 10.16 17.76
CA LEU A 55 0.10 10.76 18.81
C LEU A 55 -1.05 9.84 19.24
N PHE A 56 -1.28 8.78 18.48
CA PHE A 56 -2.45 7.90 18.62
C PHE A 56 -2.06 6.45 18.90
N VAL A 57 -0.75 6.20 19.04
CA VAL A 57 -0.14 4.90 19.34
C VAL A 57 0.77 5.04 20.55
#